data_AF-A0A1Q3H121-F1
#
_entry.id   AF-A0A1Q3H121-F1
#
_cell.length_a   1.000
_cell.length_b   1.000
_cell.length_c   1.000
_cell.angle_alpha   90.00
_cell.angle_beta   90.00
_cell.angle_gamma   90.00
#
_symmetry.space_group_name_H-M   'P 1'
#
loop_
_entity.id
_entity.type
_entity.pdbx_description
1 polymer ?
#
loop_
_entity_poly.entity_id
_entity_poly.type
_entity_poly.pdbx_seq_one_letter_code
_entity_poly.pdbx_strand_id
1 'polypeptide(L)'
;MWQKALIILTLTLLAPGVMSQAAHEFAVTDLPDSLKSKAEIVVLTKYQSYRGPCIPVRMKGGKRGRRWSRYYAFGVQQRLKGTVTPPNFRINTYSLPKNHSLMVSKVESQQHYWVFINPNEQTRKVFSERYPRRHAVTQAEIVAILPAKTE
;
A
#
# COMPACT_ATOMS: atom_id res chain seq x y z
N MET A 1 -8.68 65.58 -29.75
CA MET A 1 -8.09 65.39 -28.40
C MET A 1 -8.97 64.37 -27.65
N TRP A 2 -8.83 63.08 -27.91
CA TRP A 2 -8.10 62.08 -27.09
C TRP A 2 -8.35 62.20 -25.59
N GLN A 3 -9.37 61.48 -25.07
CA GLN A 3 -9.37 61.01 -23.69
C GLN A 3 -9.59 59.50 -23.70
N LYS A 4 -8.51 58.80 -23.33
CA LYS A 4 -8.34 57.35 -23.39
C LYS A 4 -9.13 56.70 -22.25
N ALA A 5 -9.99 55.75 -22.60
CA ALA A 5 -10.59 54.81 -21.65
C ALA A 5 -9.48 53.90 -21.09
N LEU A 6 -9.28 53.95 -19.78
CA LEU A 6 -8.35 53.05 -19.07
C LEU A 6 -9.12 51.77 -18.71
N ILE A 7 -9.01 50.76 -19.56
CA ILE A 7 -9.50 49.40 -19.29
C ILE A 7 -8.52 48.76 -18.32
N ILE A 8 -8.89 48.69 -17.04
CA ILE A 8 -8.17 47.92 -16.02
C ILE A 8 -8.58 46.46 -16.20
N LEU A 9 -7.75 45.74 -16.96
CA LEU A 9 -7.83 44.29 -17.12
C LEU A 9 -7.26 43.63 -15.84
N THR A 10 -8.10 43.37 -14.84
CA THR A 10 -7.72 42.54 -13.69
C THR A 10 -7.61 41.08 -14.14
N LEU A 11 -6.40 40.68 -14.49
CA LEU A 11 -6.02 39.29 -14.71
C LEU A 11 -5.99 38.59 -13.35
N THR A 12 -7.10 37.96 -12.94
CA THR A 12 -7.11 37.04 -11.79
C THR A 12 -6.34 35.79 -12.17
N LEU A 13 -5.07 35.74 -11.78
CA LEU A 13 -4.26 34.52 -11.70
C LEU A 13 -4.98 33.53 -10.78
N LEU A 14 -5.74 32.62 -11.37
CA LEU A 14 -6.10 31.36 -10.74
C LEU A 14 -4.79 30.59 -10.54
N ALA A 15 -4.20 30.73 -9.35
CA ALA A 15 -3.20 29.78 -8.89
C ALA A 15 -3.84 28.38 -8.99
N PRO A 16 -3.20 27.40 -9.64
CA PRO A 16 -3.62 26.03 -9.50
C PRO A 16 -3.41 25.69 -8.03
N GLY A 17 -4.51 25.72 -7.27
CA GLY A 17 -4.54 25.19 -5.93
C GLY A 17 -3.97 23.79 -6.02
N VAL A 18 -2.80 23.59 -5.43
CA VAL A 18 -2.27 22.27 -5.13
C VAL A 18 -3.34 21.64 -4.26
N MET A 19 -4.23 20.86 -4.88
CA MET A 19 -5.21 20.07 -4.17
C MET A 19 -4.39 19.11 -3.31
N SER A 20 -4.22 19.47 -2.04
CA SER A 20 -3.82 18.53 -1.02
C SER A 20 -4.90 17.45 -1.02
N GLN A 21 -4.61 16.38 -1.75
CA GLN A 21 -5.44 15.20 -1.85
C GLN A 21 -5.51 14.65 -0.42
N ALA A 22 -6.53 15.08 0.34
CA ALA A 22 -6.89 14.43 1.59
C ALA A 22 -6.96 12.94 1.25
N ALA A 23 -6.17 12.13 1.94
CA ALA A 23 -6.00 10.72 1.65
C ALA A 23 -7.37 10.03 1.79
N HIS A 24 -8.11 9.96 0.68
CA HIS A 24 -9.47 9.42 0.66
C HIS A 24 -9.40 7.94 1.00
N GLU A 25 -10.00 7.55 2.11
CA GLU A 25 -10.12 6.16 2.52
C GLU A 25 -11.34 5.53 1.84
N PHE A 26 -11.18 4.31 1.34
CA PHE A 26 -12.19 3.62 0.55
C PHE A 26 -12.93 2.57 1.39
N ALA A 27 -14.28 2.62 1.38
CA ALA A 27 -15.12 1.50 1.79
C ALA A 27 -15.23 0.46 0.65
N VAL A 28 -15.83 -0.70 0.93
CA VAL A 28 -16.02 -1.76 -0.08
C VAL A 28 -16.83 -1.24 -1.28
N THR A 29 -17.86 -0.43 -1.02
CA THR A 29 -18.74 0.17 -2.04
C THR A 29 -18.02 1.14 -2.95
N ASP A 30 -16.95 1.77 -2.46
CA ASP A 30 -16.23 2.84 -3.15
C ASP A 30 -15.07 2.28 -4.00
N LEU A 31 -14.84 0.96 -3.95
CA LEU A 31 -13.77 0.33 -4.71
C LEU A 31 -14.04 0.40 -6.22
N PRO A 32 -13.11 0.95 -7.02
CA PRO A 32 -13.30 1.05 -8.47
C PRO A 32 -13.47 -0.32 -9.13
N ASP A 33 -14.52 -0.47 -9.94
CA ASP A 33 -14.80 -1.70 -10.69
C ASP A 33 -13.68 -2.04 -11.69
N SER A 34 -13.02 -1.01 -12.22
CA SER A 34 -11.85 -1.16 -13.10
C SER A 34 -10.67 -1.85 -12.43
N LEU A 35 -10.50 -1.70 -11.10
CA LEU A 35 -9.47 -2.39 -10.33
C LEU A 35 -9.93 -3.79 -9.93
N LYS A 36 -11.19 -3.93 -9.49
CA LYS A 36 -11.77 -5.24 -9.11
C LYS A 36 -11.81 -6.22 -10.28
N SER A 37 -12.04 -5.75 -11.50
CA SER A 37 -12.02 -6.57 -12.72
C SER A 37 -10.61 -7.01 -13.12
N LYS A 38 -9.62 -6.10 -13.03
CA LYS A 38 -8.22 -6.38 -13.37
C LYS A 38 -7.50 -7.28 -12.38
N ALA A 39 -7.91 -7.28 -11.11
CA ALA A 39 -7.28 -8.06 -10.05
C ALA A 39 -7.93 -9.44 -9.90
N GLU A 40 -7.16 -10.51 -9.86
CA GLU A 40 -7.64 -11.85 -9.54
C GLU A 40 -8.04 -11.97 -8.06
N ILE A 41 -7.30 -11.28 -7.18
CA ILE A 41 -7.48 -11.30 -5.73
C ILE A 41 -7.68 -9.88 -5.21
N VAL A 42 -8.67 -9.71 -4.32
CA VAL A 42 -8.94 -8.46 -3.61
C VAL A 42 -9.15 -8.77 -2.13
N VAL A 43 -8.32 -8.18 -1.28
CA VAL A 43 -8.32 -8.45 0.16
C VAL A 43 -8.20 -7.16 0.97
N LEU A 44 -8.93 -7.09 2.08
CA LEU A 44 -8.69 -6.11 3.14
C LEU A 44 -7.55 -6.63 4.00
N THR A 45 -6.60 -5.76 4.26
CA THR A 45 -5.42 -6.11 5.05
C THR A 45 -5.12 -5.03 6.07
N LYS A 46 -4.49 -5.42 7.17
CA LYS A 46 -3.88 -4.50 8.12
C LYS A 46 -2.37 -4.55 7.94
N TYR A 47 -1.76 -3.41 7.61
CA TYR A 47 -0.31 -3.34 7.57
C TYR A 47 0.21 -3.36 9.01
N GLN A 48 1.12 -4.28 9.33
CA GLN A 48 1.57 -4.47 10.70
C GLN A 48 3.05 -4.77 10.79
N SER A 49 3.67 -4.23 11.84
CA SER A 49 5.03 -4.61 12.22
C SER A 49 5.00 -5.80 13.16
N TYR A 50 6.02 -6.64 13.09
CA TYR A 50 6.22 -7.75 14.01
C TYR A 50 7.69 -7.95 14.32
N ARG A 51 7.92 -8.61 15.45
CA ARG A 51 9.24 -9.00 15.91
C ARG A 51 9.65 -10.26 15.15
N GLY A 52 10.76 -10.18 14.41
CA GLY A 52 11.34 -11.36 13.78
C GLY A 52 12.38 -12.03 14.66
N PRO A 53 13.22 -12.92 14.10
CA PRO A 53 14.20 -13.65 14.87
C PRO A 53 15.20 -12.73 15.57
N CYS A 54 15.66 -13.18 16.73
CA CYS A 54 16.69 -12.52 17.50
C CYS A 54 18.07 -12.91 16.95
N ILE A 55 18.83 -11.95 16.44
CA ILE A 55 20.13 -12.19 15.81
C ILE A 55 21.24 -11.79 16.78
N PRO A 56 22.30 -12.62 16.95
CA PRO A 56 23.46 -12.23 17.73
C PRO A 56 24.16 -11.02 17.10
N VAL A 57 24.52 -10.04 17.92
CA VAL A 57 25.24 -8.82 17.49
C VAL A 57 26.36 -8.48 18.44
N ARG A 58 27.44 -7.85 17.94
CA ARG A 58 28.47 -7.27 18.80
C ARG A 58 27.99 -5.93 19.34
N MET A 59 28.06 -5.76 20.66
CA MET A 59 27.75 -4.49 21.33
C MET A 59 29.02 -3.67 21.57
N LYS A 60 28.85 -2.40 21.93
CA LYS A 60 29.96 -1.52 22.34
C LYS A 60 30.73 -2.19 23.49
N GLY A 61 32.05 -2.28 23.38
CA GLY A 61 32.92 -2.96 24.35
C GLY A 61 33.09 -4.47 24.15
N GLY A 62 32.78 -5.01 22.96
CA GLY A 62 33.14 -6.39 22.57
C GLY A 62 32.24 -7.51 23.11
N LYS A 63 31.27 -7.19 23.98
CA LYS A 63 30.29 -8.16 24.50
C LYS A 63 29.35 -8.64 23.39
N ARG A 64 28.98 -9.93 23.42
CA ARG A 64 27.91 -10.46 22.55
C ARG A 64 26.55 -10.10 23.13
N GLY A 65 25.74 -9.43 22.33
CA GLY A 65 24.35 -9.12 22.62
C GLY A 65 23.40 -9.79 21.64
N ARG A 66 22.13 -9.46 21.79
CA ARG A 66 21.02 -9.99 20.99
C ARG A 66 20.18 -8.80 20.52
N ARG A 67 19.96 -8.68 19.21
CA ARG A 67 19.12 -7.62 18.62
C ARG A 67 17.94 -8.25 17.90
N TRP A 68 16.77 -7.68 18.15
CA TRP A 68 15.55 -8.06 17.47
C TRP A 68 15.42 -7.27 16.18
N SER A 69 15.11 -7.96 15.10
CA SER A 69 14.78 -7.33 13.82
C SER A 69 13.27 -7.08 13.77
N ARG A 70 12.88 -5.85 13.41
CA ARG A 70 11.49 -5.50 13.13
C ARG A 70 11.22 -5.74 11.64
N TYR A 71 10.14 -6.44 11.34
CA TYR A 71 9.70 -6.72 9.98
C TYR A 71 8.27 -6.22 9.80
N TYR A 72 7.83 -6.13 8.55
CA TYR A 72 6.52 -5.62 8.17
C TYR A 72 5.80 -6.62 7.25
N ALA A 73 4.47 -6.66 7.33
CA ALA A 73 3.61 -7.52 6.52
C ALA A 73 2.19 -6.98 6.48
N PHE A 74 1.41 -7.46 5.51
CA PHE A 74 -0.03 -7.26 5.41
C PHE A 74 -0.74 -8.50 5.98
N GLY A 75 -1.48 -8.30 7.07
CA GLY A 75 -2.31 -9.34 7.66
C GLY A 75 -3.71 -9.29 7.07
N VAL A 76 -4.14 -10.39 6.43
CA VAL A 76 -5.45 -10.51 5.80
C VAL A 76 -6.54 -10.44 6.86
N GLN A 77 -7.42 -9.44 6.76
CA GLN A 77 -8.58 -9.28 7.64
C GLN A 77 -9.83 -9.84 6.96
N GLN A 78 -10.03 -9.50 5.68
CA GLN A 78 -11.20 -9.90 4.91
C GLN A 78 -10.80 -10.22 3.46
N ARG A 79 -11.51 -11.17 2.85
CA ARG A 79 -11.35 -11.55 1.45
C ARG A 79 -12.60 -11.12 0.69
N LEU A 80 -12.43 -10.30 -0.33
CA LEU A 80 -13.52 -9.86 -1.20
C LEU A 80 -13.55 -10.68 -2.49
N LYS A 81 -12.37 -11.03 -3.04
CA LYS A 81 -12.23 -11.80 -4.27
C LYS A 81 -10.99 -12.70 -4.21
N GLY A 82 -11.12 -13.91 -4.77
CA GLY A 82 -10.05 -14.88 -4.89
C GLY A 82 -9.66 -15.56 -3.58
N THR A 83 -8.72 -16.51 -3.66
CA THR A 83 -8.31 -17.35 -2.53
C THR A 83 -6.96 -16.89 -1.98
N VAL A 84 -6.88 -16.66 -0.67
CA VAL A 84 -5.63 -16.37 0.05
C VAL A 84 -5.63 -17.14 1.37
N THR A 85 -5.14 -18.38 1.34
CA THR A 85 -5.07 -19.26 2.53
C THR A 85 -4.13 -18.72 3.61
N PRO A 86 -2.92 -18.21 3.30
CA PRO A 86 -2.02 -17.67 4.32
C PRO A 86 -2.63 -16.45 5.03
N PRO A 87 -2.50 -16.36 6.38
CA PRO A 87 -3.06 -15.23 7.13
C PRO A 87 -2.30 -13.93 6.93
N ASN A 88 -1.05 -14.00 6.43
CA ASN A 88 -0.20 -12.84 6.21
C ASN A 88 0.68 -13.05 4.98
N PHE A 89 0.87 -11.98 4.21
CA PHE A 89 1.86 -11.92 3.14
C PHE A 89 2.70 -10.64 3.27
N ARG A 90 3.89 -10.64 2.67
CA ARG A 90 4.76 -9.46 2.62
C ARG A 90 4.67 -8.87 1.22
N ILE A 91 4.61 -7.56 1.13
CA ILE A 91 4.90 -6.85 -0.12
C ILE A 91 6.29 -6.25 0.05
N ASN A 92 7.18 -6.44 -0.92
CA ASN A 92 8.48 -5.79 -0.87
C ASN A 92 8.31 -4.30 -1.18
N THR A 93 8.06 -3.49 -0.15
CA THR A 93 7.74 -2.06 -0.28
C THR A 93 8.96 -1.17 -0.55
N TYR A 94 10.19 -1.68 -0.39
CA TYR A 94 11.44 -0.93 -0.58
C TYR A 94 11.76 -0.58 -2.04
N SER A 95 10.96 -1.05 -2.99
CA SER A 95 11.22 -0.87 -4.43
C SER A 95 10.03 -0.40 -5.23
N LEU A 96 8.98 0.13 -4.59
CA LEU A 96 7.84 0.69 -5.32
C LEU A 96 8.29 1.98 -6.04
N PRO A 97 8.23 2.06 -7.39
CA PRO A 97 8.49 3.28 -8.14
C PRO A 97 7.47 4.33 -7.74
N LYS A 98 7.93 5.57 -7.55
CA LYS A 98 7.09 6.74 -7.19
C LYS A 98 5.90 6.98 -8.14
N ASN A 99 5.92 6.40 -9.35
CA ASN A 99 4.98 6.65 -10.44
C ASN A 99 4.05 5.46 -10.76
N HIS A 100 4.03 4.39 -9.96
CA HIS A 100 2.97 3.39 -10.08
C HIS A 100 1.64 4.01 -9.63
N SER A 101 0.51 3.51 -10.14
CA SER A 101 -0.86 3.90 -9.76
C SER A 101 -1.23 3.47 -8.33
N LEU A 102 -0.35 3.74 -7.38
CA LEU A 102 -0.60 3.65 -5.96
C LEU A 102 -1.17 5.02 -5.57
N MET A 103 -2.43 5.05 -5.12
CA MET A 103 -2.97 6.26 -4.49
C MET A 103 -2.31 6.55 -3.14
N VAL A 104 -1.40 5.68 -2.67
CA VAL A 104 -0.72 5.81 -1.38
C VAL A 104 0.79 5.91 -1.61
N SER A 105 1.36 7.06 -1.24
CA SER A 105 2.81 7.33 -1.33
C SER A 105 3.62 6.62 -0.24
N LYS A 106 2.99 6.23 0.87
CA LYS A 106 3.62 5.55 2.00
C LYS A 106 2.61 4.72 2.81
N VAL A 107 2.96 3.47 3.11
CA VAL A 107 2.15 2.59 3.94
C VAL A 107 2.46 2.81 5.42
N GLU A 108 1.44 3.15 6.21
CA GLU A 108 1.52 3.41 7.64
C GLU A 108 1.23 2.16 8.47
N SER A 109 2.03 2.00 9.52
CA SER A 109 1.89 0.86 10.43
C SER A 109 0.51 0.89 11.11
N GLN A 110 -0.12 -0.27 11.19
CA GLN A 110 -1.43 -0.53 11.78
C GLN A 110 -2.64 0.06 11.01
N GLN A 111 -2.43 0.70 9.86
CA GLN A 111 -3.53 1.15 8.99
C GLN A 111 -4.05 0.00 8.12
N HIS A 112 -5.33 0.09 7.74
CA HIS A 112 -5.98 -0.84 6.85
C HIS A 112 -5.84 -0.43 5.38
N TYR A 113 -5.69 -1.42 4.51
CA TYR A 113 -5.54 -1.22 3.08
C TYR A 113 -6.29 -2.29 2.31
N TRP A 114 -6.95 -1.86 1.23
CA TRP A 114 -7.38 -2.74 0.16
C TRP A 114 -6.18 -3.06 -0.73
N VAL A 115 -5.87 -4.33 -0.90
CA VAL A 115 -4.76 -4.81 -1.73
C VAL A 115 -5.33 -5.63 -2.87
N PHE A 116 -4.97 -5.23 -4.08
CA PHE A 116 -5.39 -5.85 -5.34
C PHE A 116 -4.20 -6.60 -5.94
N ILE A 117 -4.36 -7.90 -6.16
CA ILE A 117 -3.25 -8.80 -6.53
C ILE A 117 -3.61 -9.62 -7.77
N ASN A 118 -2.68 -9.67 -8.72
CA ASN A 118 -2.61 -10.63 -9.82
C ASN A 118 -1.44 -11.59 -9.53
N PRO A 119 -1.70 -12.70 -8.83
CA PRO A 119 -0.64 -13.60 -8.41
C PRO A 119 -0.01 -14.27 -9.63
N ASN A 120 1.31 -14.41 -9.62
CA ASN A 120 2.00 -15.31 -10.53
C ASN A 120 1.75 -16.78 -10.13
N GLU A 121 2.23 -17.72 -10.94
CA GLU A 121 2.02 -19.14 -10.69
C GLU A 121 2.49 -19.60 -9.29
N GLN A 122 3.65 -19.11 -8.85
CA GLN A 122 4.21 -19.45 -7.55
C GLN A 122 3.35 -18.90 -6.40
N THR A 123 2.98 -17.62 -6.46
CA THR A 123 2.13 -16.98 -5.45
C THR A 123 0.75 -17.63 -5.43
N ARG A 124 0.20 -18.00 -6.59
CA ARG A 124 -1.08 -18.72 -6.69
C ARG A 124 -1.03 -20.06 -5.96
N LYS A 125 0.04 -20.84 -6.16
CA LYS A 125 0.29 -22.08 -5.42
C LYS A 125 0.42 -21.85 -3.92
N VAL A 126 1.16 -20.84 -3.50
CA VAL A 126 1.33 -20.53 -2.07
C VAL A 126 0.04 -20.02 -1.45
N PHE A 127 -0.79 -19.30 -2.20
CA PHE A 127 -2.07 -18.80 -1.74
C PHE A 127 -3.15 -19.88 -1.68
N SER A 128 -3.06 -20.93 -2.49
CA SER A 128 -3.95 -22.10 -2.37
C SER A 128 -3.53 -23.00 -1.21
N GLU A 129 -2.23 -23.16 -0.96
CA GLU A 129 -1.69 -24.03 0.09
C GLU A 129 -1.60 -23.33 1.47
N ARG A 130 -1.74 -24.08 2.56
CA ARG A 130 -1.54 -23.55 3.92
C ARG A 130 -0.05 -23.51 4.25
N TYR A 131 0.69 -22.57 3.66
CA TYR A 131 2.11 -22.41 3.98
C TYR A 131 2.32 -21.85 5.39
N PRO A 132 3.21 -22.47 6.21
CA PRO A 132 3.53 -21.95 7.55
C PRO A 132 4.39 -20.69 7.50
N ARG A 133 5.03 -20.41 6.35
CA ARG A 133 5.89 -19.25 6.14
C ARG A 133 5.18 -18.20 5.30
N ARG A 134 5.46 -16.93 5.63
CA ARG A 134 4.91 -15.78 4.90
C ARG A 134 5.57 -15.69 3.53
N HIS A 135 4.74 -15.63 2.49
CA HIS A 135 5.20 -15.41 1.13
C HIS A 135 5.47 -13.93 0.85
N ALA A 136 6.43 -13.67 -0.03
CA ALA A 136 6.67 -12.34 -0.54
C ALA A 136 5.94 -12.20 -1.89
N VAL A 137 4.94 -11.33 -1.93
CA VAL A 137 4.28 -10.91 -3.17
C VAL A 137 5.16 -9.84 -3.81
N THR A 138 5.53 -10.06 -5.06
CA THR A 138 6.34 -9.12 -5.82
C THR A 138 5.48 -7.95 -6.29
N GLN A 139 6.12 -6.83 -6.62
CA GLN A 139 5.40 -5.65 -7.08
C GLN A 139 4.65 -5.88 -8.39
N ALA A 140 5.20 -6.67 -9.32
CA ALA A 140 4.55 -6.95 -10.61
C ALA A 140 3.19 -7.63 -10.44
N GLU A 141 2.98 -8.28 -9.29
CA GLU A 141 1.73 -8.92 -8.93
C GLU A 141 0.75 -7.95 -8.25
N ILE A 142 1.16 -6.73 -7.89
CA ILE A 142 0.30 -5.74 -7.25
C ILE A 142 -0.33 -4.84 -8.31
N VAL A 143 -1.66 -4.86 -8.38
CA VAL A 143 -2.44 -3.97 -9.25
C VAL A 143 -2.59 -2.60 -8.58
N ALA A 144 -2.97 -2.58 -7.30
CA ALA A 144 -3.17 -1.37 -6.52
C ALA A 144 -3.16 -1.65 -5.02
N ILE A 145 -2.86 -0.60 -4.25
CA ILE A 145 -3.03 -0.56 -2.79
C ILE A 145 -3.76 0.75 -2.49
N LEU A 146 -4.93 0.65 -1.85
CA LEU A 146 -5.77 1.79 -1.48
C LEU A 146 -5.95 1.84 0.04
N PRO A 147 -5.94 3.02 0.68
CA PRO A 147 -6.21 3.12 2.11
C PRO A 147 -7.67 2.75 2.36
N ALA A 148 -7.92 1.93 3.36
CA ALA A 148 -9.26 1.43 3.66
C ALA A 148 -9.82 2.14 4.89
N LYS A 149 -11.10 2.49 4.82
CA LYS A 149 -11.84 3.02 5.97
C LYS A 149 -12.03 1.89 6.98
N THR A 150 -11.70 2.14 8.24
CA THR A 150 -12.15 1.27 9.33
C THR A 150 -13.63 1.52 9.55
N GLU A 151 -14.47 0.60 9.09
CA GLU A 151 -15.89 0.52 9.48
C GLU A 151 -16.04 0.09 10.94
#